data_AF-A0A2V9B952-F1
#
_entry.id   AF-A0A2V9B952-F1
#
_cell.length_a   1.000
_cell.length_b   1.000
_cell.length_c   1.000
_cell.angle_alpha   90.00
_cell.angle_beta   90.00
_cell.angle_gamma   90.00
#
_symmetry.space_group_name_H-M   'P 1'
#
loop_
_entity.id
_entity.type
_entity.pdbx_description
1 polymer ?
#
loop_
_entity_poly.entity_id
_entity_poly.type
_entity_poly.pdbx_seq_one_letter_code
_entity_poly.pdbx_strand_id
1 'polypeptide(L)' 'MIKEPPNVVELPMSERGLMALKVAFKKAIEEYARAGLRIYVWRDGKVVEIPSDELRAQLILLGAESK' A
#
# COMPACT_ATOMS: atom_id res chain seq x y z
N MET A 1 26.23 -7.18 3.05
CA MET A 1 25.63 -8.27 2.26
C MET A 1 24.24 -7.81 1.84
N ILE A 2 23.96 -7.71 0.54
CA ILE A 2 22.59 -7.52 0.06
C ILE A 2 21.94 -8.90 0.12
N LYS A 3 20.99 -9.09 1.05
CA LYS A 3 20.22 -10.33 1.13
C LYS A 3 19.29 -10.33 -0.08
N GLU A 4 19.46 -11.29 -0.98
CA GLU A 4 18.54 -11.44 -2.11
C GLU A 4 17.12 -11.63 -1.56
N PRO A 5 16.12 -10.95 -2.14
CA PRO A 5 14.75 -11.14 -1.73
C PRO A 5 14.37 -12.61 -1.93
N PRO A 6 13.69 -13.24 -0.95
CA PRO A 6 13.32 -14.65 -1.04
C PRO A 6 12.47 -14.90 -2.29
N ASN A 7 12.71 -16.03 -2.96
CA ASN A 7 11.92 -16.46 -4.09
C ASN A 7 10.45 -16.57 -3.66
N VAL A 8 9.57 -15.77 -4.27
CA VAL A 8 8.16 -15.68 -3.88
C VAL A 8 7.47 -17.04 -3.94
N VAL A 9 7.88 -17.95 -4.83
CA VAL A 9 7.28 -19.28 -4.97
C VAL A 9 7.58 -20.18 -3.76
N GLU A 10 8.71 -19.95 -3.10
CA GLU A 10 9.18 -20.74 -1.94
C GLU A 10 8.55 -20.27 -0.61
N LEU A 11 7.90 -19.11 -0.59
CA LEU A 11 7.22 -18.60 0.60
C LEU A 11 5.92 -19.36 0.89
N PRO A 12 5.52 -19.47 2.18
CA PRO A 12 4.21 -19.98 2.56
C PRO A 12 3.07 -19.26 1.84
N MET A 13 1.99 -19.98 1.52
CA MET A 13 0.85 -19.41 0.77
C MET A 13 0.27 -18.15 1.43
N SER A 14 0.23 -18.10 2.76
CA SER A 14 -0.21 -16.94 3.53
C SER A 14 0.65 -15.70 3.29
N GLU A 15 1.98 -15.86 3.26
CA GLU A 15 2.92 -14.78 3.00
C GLU A 15 2.81 -14.28 1.56
N ARG A 16 2.70 -15.20 0.60
CA ARG A 16 2.46 -14.87 -0.81
C ARG A 16 1.17 -14.08 -0.99
N GLY A 17 0.09 -14.54 -0.35
CA GLY A 17 -1.20 -13.85 -0.35
C GLY A 17 -1.11 -12.45 0.24
N LEU A 18 -0.43 -12.28 1.36
CA LEU A 18 -0.21 -10.98 1.99
C LEU A 18 0.60 -10.03 1.09
N MET A 19 1.65 -10.52 0.44
CA MET A 19 2.44 -9.71 -0.50
C MET A 19 1.59 -9.27 -1.70
N ALA A 20 0.81 -10.18 -2.29
CA ALA A 20 -0.08 -9.87 -3.39
C ALA A 20 -1.15 -8.83 -2.99
N LEU A 21 -1.74 -8.98 -1.80
CA LEU A 21 -2.70 -8.03 -1.26
C LEU A 21 -2.09 -6.64 -1.06
N LYS A 22 -0.89 -6.55 -0.49
CA LYS A 22 -0.18 -5.27 -0.30
C LYS A 22 0.07 -4.57 -1.64
N VAL A 23 0.48 -5.31 -2.66
CA VAL A 23 0.70 -4.76 -4.02
C VAL A 23 -0.61 -4.28 -4.65
N ALA A 24 -1.68 -5.08 -4.55
CA ALA A 24 -2.98 -4.71 -5.08
C ALA A 24 -3.54 -3.46 -4.38
N PHE A 25 -3.42 -3.39 -3.05
CA PHE A 25 -3.87 -2.26 -2.26
C PHE A 25 -3.08 -0.99 -2.57
N LYS A 26 -1.75 -1.08 -2.72
CA LYS A 26 -0.92 0.06 -3.16
C LYS A 26 -1.40 0.64 -4.48
N LYS A 27 -1.63 -0.21 -5.49
CA LYS A 27 -2.16 0.23 -6.80
C LYS A 27 -3.52 0.88 -6.70
N ALA A 28 -4.40 0.36 -5.84
CA ALA A 28 -5.72 0.97 -5.62
C ALA A 28 -5.60 2.37 -4.99
N ILE A 29 -4.71 2.55 -4.00
CA ILE A 29 -4.45 3.86 -3.39
C ILE A 29 -3.92 4.86 -4.42
N GLU A 30 -2.93 4.45 -5.23
CA GLU A 30 -2.36 5.28 -6.29
C GLU A 30 -3.43 5.77 -7.27
N GLU A 31 -4.34 4.86 -7.68
CA GLU A 31 -5.44 5.19 -8.57
C GLU A 31 -6.47 6.14 -7.95
N TYR A 32 -6.82 5.93 -6.68
CA TYR A 32 -7.76 6.81 -5.97
C TYR A 32 -7.18 8.20 -5.77
N ALA A 33 -5.90 8.28 -5.38
CA ALA A 33 -5.19 9.55 -5.28
C ALA A 33 -5.17 10.27 -6.64
N ARG A 34 -4.89 9.56 -7.73
CA ARG A 34 -4.92 10.12 -9.09
C ARG A 34 -6.31 10.63 -9.47
N ALA A 35 -7.36 9.86 -9.18
CA ALA A 35 -8.75 10.21 -9.46
C ALA A 35 -9.34 11.28 -8.53
N GLY A 36 -8.64 11.68 -7.46
CA GLY A 36 -9.18 12.63 -6.47
C GLY A 36 -10.26 12.01 -5.57
N LEU A 37 -10.22 10.69 -5.39
CA LEU A 37 -11.17 9.94 -4.57
C LEU A 37 -10.61 9.74 -3.16
N ARG A 38 -11.52 9.77 -2.18
CA ARG A 38 -11.22 9.42 -0.78
C ARG A 38 -11.29 7.91 -0.57
N ILE A 39 -10.61 7.43 0.46
CA ILE A 39 -10.75 6.03 0.92
C ILE A 39 -11.25 6.00 2.36
N TYR A 40 -11.85 4.88 2.74
CA TYR A 40 -12.25 4.61 4.11
C TYR A 40 -11.48 3.41 4.63
N VAL A 41 -10.84 3.56 5.78
CA VAL A 41 -10.05 2.50 6.41
C VAL A 41 -10.56 2.23 7.81
N TRP A 42 -10.50 0.96 8.22
CA TRP A 42 -10.74 0.60 9.60
C TRP A 42 -9.48 0.87 10.43
N ARG A 43 -9.58 1.67 11.47
CA ARG A 43 -8.50 1.99 12.41
C ARG A 43 -9.06 2.14 13.81
N ASP A 44 -8.49 1.45 14.79
CA ASP A 44 -8.86 1.56 16.21
C ASP A 44 -10.36 1.42 16.49
N GLY A 45 -10.99 0.42 15.85
CA GLY A 45 -12.40 0.11 16.06
C GLY A 45 -13.39 1.05 15.35
N LYS A 46 -12.91 1.98 14.52
CA LYS A 46 -13.75 2.92 13.77
C LYS A 46 -13.36 2.97 12.30
N VAL A 47 -14.31 3.39 11.47
CA VAL A 47 -14.06 3.76 10.08
C VAL A 47 -13.52 5.19 10.06
N VAL A 48 -12.37 5.40 9.43
CA VAL A 48 -11.71 6.69 9.24
C VAL A 48 -11.69 7.00 7.75
N GLU A 49 -12.15 8.19 7.39
CA GLU A 49 -12.00 8.72 6.03
C GLU A 49 -10.57 9.27 5.86
N ILE A 50 -9.94 8.95 4.74
CA ILE A 50 -8.68 9.56 4.30
C ILE A 50 -8.97 10.34 3.01
N PRO A 51 -8.92 11.69 3.07
CA PRO A 51 -9.09 12.56 1.90
C PRO A 51 -8.03 12.33 0.81
N SER A 52 -8.38 12.67 -0.44
CA SER A 52 -7.51 12.40 -1.60
C SER A 52 -6.20 13.21 -1.62
N ASP A 53 -6.21 14.40 -1.03
CA ASP A 53 -5.03 15.26 -0.83
C ASP A 53 -4.05 14.66 0.18
N GLU A 54 -4.55 14.11 1.29
CA GLU A 54 -3.73 13.37 2.24
C GLU A 54 -3.11 12.11 1.59
N LEU A 55 -3.88 11.37 0.79
CA LEU A 55 -3.37 10.22 0.04
C LEU A 55 -2.23 10.61 -0.91
N ARG A 56 -2.37 11.71 -1.64
CA ARG A 56 -1.32 12.23 -2.53
C ARG A 56 -0.07 12.62 -1.76
N ALA A 57 -0.21 13.33 -0.63
CA ALA A 57 0.91 13.72 0.20
C ALA A 57 1.68 12.50 0.72
N GLN A 58 0.98 11.46 1.19
CA GLN A 58 1.60 10.22 1.65
C GLN A 58 2.32 9.47 0.53
N LEU A 59 1.75 9.40 -0.68
CA LEU A 59 2.41 8.77 -1.83
C LEU A 59 3.69 9.50 -2.26
N ILE A 60 3.70 10.84 -2.19
CA ILE A 60 4.89 11.64 -2.49
C ILE A 60 6.00 11.33 -1.47
N LEU A 61 5.66 11.28 -0.18
CA LEU A 61 6.62 10.95 0.88
C LEU A 61 7.21 9.55 0.69
N LEU A 62 6.38 8.54 0.43
CA LEU A 62 6.83 7.16 0.18
C LEU A 62 7.72 7.04 -1.07
N GLY A 63 7.44 7.83 -2.10
CA GLY A 63 8.27 7.90 -3.30
C GLY A 63 9.61 8.62 -3.08
N ALA A 64 9.69 9.54 -2.12
CA ALA A 64 10.91 10.24 -1.74
C ALA A 64 11.82 9.38 -0.85
N GLU A 65 11.25 8.55 0.03
CA GLU A 65 12.00 7.62 0.90
C GLU A 65 12.52 6.38 0.17
N SER A 66 12.02 6.10 -1.03
CA SER A 66 12.45 4.96 -1.87
C SER A 66 13.59 5.30 -2.84
N LYS A 67 14.13 6.53 -2.80
CA LYS A 67 15.21 7.04 -3.67
C LYS A 67 16.56 7.07 -2.99
#